data_AF-A0A0N0PC76-F1
#
_entry.id   AF-A0A0N0PC76-F1
#
_cell.length_a   1.000
_cell.length_b   1.000
_cell.length_c   1.000
_cell.angle_alpha   90.00
_cell.angle_beta   90.00
_cell.angle_gamma   90.00
#
_symmetry.space_group_name_H-M   'P 1'
#
loop_
_entity.id
_entity.type
_entity.pdbx_description
1 polymer ?
#
loop_
_entity_poly.entity_id
_entity_poly.type
_entity_poly.pdbx_seq_one_letter_code
_entity_poly.pdbx_strand_id
1 'polypeptide(L)'
;MKQEYILLSLYYNTIDNYIIISPDANDLMQNPYKISTDICSGNFEYGVEIIFAELESDQELINLLNKLYTKWQKKHKHLIQFIQPATGKEKFYVNIEIISGTDFDMDNIYIEYEIKIPENMKCEGILNGRTHVSKASQHGDDMLWTYGHMIELDIDIDVELDWWGRHRTEGYCYLPISLIPGYYKEVLRCSRPEEINKVEANTRRFFVGGCHLINDLEVLSKPQLQNANFTYTATGNLHLRYGIIKQANSPDTDLAGVPSGVPTSSVLLQGAEAVLREYSHARAKLDAATKHIVCGS
;
A
#
# COMPACT_ATOMS: atom_id res chain seq x y z
N MET A 1 -55.41 -0.43 10.60
CA MET A 1 -54.14 -0.93 11.18
C MET A 1 -53.27 0.31 11.43
N LYS A 2 -52.79 0.58 12.64
CA LYS A 2 -51.85 1.69 12.88
C LYS A 2 -50.48 1.26 12.34
N GLN A 3 -49.84 2.11 11.56
CA GLN A 3 -48.48 1.91 11.06
C GLN A 3 -47.55 2.85 11.84
N GLU A 4 -46.47 2.30 12.38
CA GLU A 4 -45.49 3.04 13.18
C GLU A 4 -44.16 3.11 12.41
N TYR A 5 -43.52 4.28 12.42
CA TYR A 5 -42.26 4.53 11.73
C TYR A 5 -41.24 5.10 12.72
N ILE A 6 -40.01 4.58 12.67
CA ILE A 6 -38.90 5.12 13.44
C ILE A 6 -38.23 6.20 12.60
N LEU A 7 -38.30 7.45 13.07
CA LEU A 7 -37.73 8.61 12.36
C LEU A 7 -36.33 8.96 12.85
N LEU A 8 -36.03 8.69 14.12
CA LEU A 8 -34.78 9.03 14.75
C LEU A 8 -34.46 8.02 15.86
N SER A 9 -33.19 7.67 15.97
CA SER A 9 -32.64 6.89 17.08
C SER A 9 -31.48 7.65 17.72
N LEU A 10 -31.46 7.64 19.05
CA LEU A 10 -30.42 8.26 19.87
C LEU A 10 -29.83 7.19 20.78
N TYR A 11 -28.50 7.07 20.76
CA TYR A 11 -27.77 6.21 21.67
C TYR A 11 -26.73 7.04 22.41
N TYR A 12 -26.83 7.07 23.74
CA TYR A 12 -25.86 7.75 24.59
C TYR A 12 -24.99 6.72 25.32
N ASN A 13 -23.70 6.72 25.01
CA ASN A 13 -22.71 5.96 25.77
C ASN A 13 -22.27 6.81 26.97
N THR A 14 -22.73 6.43 28.17
CA THR A 14 -22.44 7.12 29.43
C THR A 14 -21.00 6.90 29.93
N ILE A 15 -20.33 5.82 29.48
CA ILE A 15 -18.97 5.47 29.90
C ILE A 15 -17.95 6.33 29.15
N ASP A 16 -18.10 6.41 27.83
CA ASP A 16 -17.19 7.13 26.94
C ASP A 16 -17.67 8.55 26.62
N ASN A 17 -18.87 8.90 27.08
CA ASN A 17 -19.53 10.21 26.94
C ASN A 17 -19.66 10.68 25.49
N TYR A 18 -20.21 9.82 24.62
CA TYR A 18 -20.57 10.18 23.24
C TYR A 18 -22.03 9.83 22.94
N ILE A 19 -22.62 10.57 22.00
CA ILE A 19 -23.97 10.32 21.48
C ILE A 19 -23.85 9.88 20.02
N ILE A 20 -24.58 8.85 19.63
CA ILE A 20 -24.79 8.44 18.24
C ILE A 20 -26.23 8.79 17.89
N ILE A 21 -26.41 9.46 16.75
CA ILE A 21 -27.70 9.84 16.19
C ILE A 21 -27.82 9.15 14.82
N SER A 22 -28.98 8.55 14.56
CA SER A 22 -29.28 7.97 13.24
C SER A 22 -30.76 8.15 12.90
N PRO A 23 -31.09 8.70 11.71
CA PRO A 23 -30.16 9.22 10.70
C PRO A 23 -29.50 10.55 11.16
N ASP A 24 -28.51 11.02 10.41
CA ASP A 24 -27.74 12.24 10.73
C ASP A 24 -28.54 13.53 10.47
N ALA A 25 -28.00 14.69 10.84
CA ALA A 25 -28.61 15.98 10.54
C ALA A 25 -28.67 16.22 9.01
N ASN A 26 -29.76 16.84 8.56
CA ASN A 26 -29.96 17.17 7.15
C ASN A 26 -30.68 18.51 6.98
N ASP A 27 -30.65 19.04 5.76
CA ASP A 27 -31.41 20.22 5.36
C ASP A 27 -32.75 19.77 4.77
N LEU A 28 -33.87 20.13 5.41
CA LEU A 28 -35.21 19.75 4.97
C LEU A 28 -35.53 20.25 3.55
N MET A 29 -34.99 21.39 3.14
CA MET A 29 -35.27 21.99 1.83
C MET A 29 -34.37 21.43 0.72
N GLN A 30 -33.13 21.05 1.05
CA GLN A 30 -32.17 20.55 0.06
C GLN A 30 -32.09 19.02 -0.01
N ASN A 31 -32.25 18.32 1.12
CA ASN A 31 -32.09 16.87 1.21
C ASN A 31 -32.97 16.27 2.33
N PRO A 32 -34.30 16.28 2.20
CA PRO A 32 -35.20 15.69 3.19
C PRO A 32 -35.15 14.16 3.18
N TYR A 33 -35.31 13.55 4.37
CA TYR A 33 -35.57 12.13 4.48
C TYR A 33 -37.01 11.81 4.08
N LYS A 34 -37.22 10.72 3.33
CA LYS A 34 -38.53 10.36 2.79
C LYS A 34 -39.07 9.10 3.44
N ILE A 35 -40.35 9.11 3.79
CA ILE A 35 -41.09 7.97 4.33
C ILE A 35 -42.12 7.56 3.28
N SER A 36 -41.96 6.35 2.74
CA SER A 36 -42.94 5.74 1.85
C SER A 36 -44.01 5.03 2.69
N THR A 37 -45.28 5.39 2.46
CA THR A 37 -46.42 4.78 3.15
C THR A 37 -47.24 3.96 2.16
N ASP A 38 -47.63 2.74 2.53
CA ASP A 38 -48.38 1.84 1.64
C ASP A 38 -49.85 2.26 1.44
N ILE A 39 -50.35 3.20 2.25
CA ILE A 39 -51.79 3.52 2.40
C ILE A 39 -52.15 4.88 1.79
N CYS A 40 -51.18 5.80 1.69
CA CYS A 40 -51.39 7.15 1.16
C CYS A 40 -50.33 7.44 0.10
N SER A 41 -50.74 7.95 -1.06
CA SER A 41 -49.85 8.33 -2.18
C SER A 41 -48.96 9.54 -1.90
N GLY A 42 -48.87 9.98 -0.64
CA GLY A 42 -48.00 11.07 -0.20
C GLY A 42 -46.70 10.52 0.37
N ASN A 43 -45.58 10.85 -0.27
CA ASN A 43 -44.27 10.68 0.36
C ASN A 43 -44.14 11.74 1.46
N PHE A 44 -44.05 11.32 2.72
CA PHE A 44 -43.78 12.25 3.81
C PHE A 44 -42.29 12.56 3.85
N GLU A 45 -41.96 13.83 4.08
CA GLU A 45 -40.59 14.31 4.13
C GLU A 45 -40.30 14.87 5.53
N TYR A 46 -39.13 14.56 6.08
CA TYR A 46 -38.68 15.08 7.38
C TYR A 46 -37.21 15.46 7.38
N GLY A 47 -36.85 16.35 8.31
CA GLY A 47 -35.50 16.82 8.56
C GLY A 47 -35.14 16.65 10.03
N VAL A 48 -33.85 16.49 10.28
CA VAL A 48 -33.22 16.37 11.59
C VAL A 48 -32.25 17.54 11.71
N GLU A 49 -32.51 18.41 12.68
CA GLU A 49 -31.64 19.53 12.99
C GLU A 49 -31.06 19.32 14.40
N ILE A 50 -29.75 19.54 14.54
CA ILE A 50 -29.06 19.45 15.83
C ILE A 50 -28.73 20.86 16.28
N ILE A 51 -29.44 21.33 17.30
CA ILE A 51 -29.22 22.63 17.91
C ILE A 51 -28.46 22.41 19.22
N PHE A 52 -27.19 22.78 19.23
CA PHE A 52 -26.45 22.91 20.48
C PHE A 52 -26.79 24.26 21.10
N ALA A 53 -27.00 24.31 22.42
CA ALA A 53 -27.07 25.58 23.13
C ALA A 53 -25.77 26.37 22.87
N GLU A 54 -25.86 27.69 22.74
CA GLU A 54 -24.68 28.55 22.66
C GLU A 54 -23.76 28.22 23.83
N LEU A 55 -22.60 27.64 23.52
CA LEU A 55 -21.59 27.34 24.52
C LEU A 55 -21.15 28.67 25.13
N GLU A 56 -21.19 28.76 26.46
CA GLU A 56 -20.73 29.96 27.18
C GLU A 56 -19.24 30.26 26.94
N SER A 57 -18.48 29.32 26.33
CA SER A 57 -17.10 29.55 25.90
C SER A 57 -16.58 28.48 24.93
N ASP A 58 -15.92 28.90 23.83
CA ASP A 58 -15.09 28.04 22.97
C ASP A 58 -14.02 27.24 23.76
N GLN A 59 -13.69 27.72 24.97
CA GLN A 59 -12.69 27.11 25.83
C GLN A 59 -13.08 25.70 26.28
N GLU A 60 -14.37 25.40 26.46
CA GLU A 60 -14.82 24.05 26.85
C GLU A 60 -14.66 23.04 25.72
N LEU A 61 -15.01 23.43 24.50
CA LEU A 61 -14.81 22.62 23.29
C LEU A 61 -13.32 22.38 23.03
N ILE A 62 -12.49 23.43 23.14
CA ILE A 62 -11.03 23.31 23.02
C ILE A 62 -10.47 22.34 24.09
N ASN A 63 -10.94 22.44 25.33
CA ASN A 63 -10.54 21.53 26.41
C ASN A 63 -10.96 20.08 26.15
N LEU A 64 -12.17 19.86 25.62
CA LEU A 64 -12.66 18.54 25.23
C LEU A 64 -11.82 17.93 24.10
N LEU A 65 -11.57 18.71 23.03
CA LEU A 65 -10.76 18.29 21.89
C LEU A 65 -9.32 17.95 22.32
N ASN A 66 -8.71 18.76 23.19
CA ASN A 66 -7.38 18.49 23.74
C ASN A 66 -7.35 17.19 24.57
N LYS A 67 -8.38 16.92 25.37
CA LYS A 67 -8.50 15.67 26.14
C LYS A 67 -8.64 14.45 25.22
N LEU A 68 -9.47 14.55 24.17
CA LEU A 68 -9.65 13.50 23.17
C LEU A 68 -8.34 13.24 22.40
N TYR A 69 -7.65 14.30 21.98
CA TYR A 69 -6.36 14.20 21.31
C TYR A 69 -5.30 13.55 22.22
N THR A 70 -5.23 13.93 23.49
CA THR A 70 -4.30 13.32 24.46
C THR A 70 -4.62 11.84 24.69
N LYS A 71 -5.91 11.46 24.78
CA LYS A 71 -6.33 10.05 24.88
C LYS A 71 -5.93 9.28 23.62
N TRP A 72 -6.16 9.87 22.44
CA TRP A 72 -5.77 9.29 21.16
C TRP A 72 -4.25 9.08 21.09
N GLN A 73 -3.44 10.09 21.40
CA GLN A 73 -1.99 10.00 21.44
C GLN A 73 -1.50 8.91 22.41
N LYS A 74 -2.07 8.81 23.61
CA LYS A 74 -1.70 7.76 24.58
C LYS A 74 -2.03 6.37 24.06
N LYS A 75 -3.22 6.18 23.47
CA LYS A 75 -3.64 4.90 22.87
C LYS A 75 -2.75 4.52 21.69
N HIS A 76 -2.39 5.47 20.84
CA HIS A 76 -1.64 5.25 19.60
C HIS A 76 -0.12 5.43 19.79
N LYS A 77 0.36 5.63 21.01
CA LYS A 77 1.79 5.84 21.32
C LYS A 77 2.67 4.70 20.79
N HIS A 78 2.16 3.48 20.80
CA HIS A 78 2.85 2.30 20.27
C HIS A 78 2.85 2.24 18.73
N LEU A 79 1.89 2.87 18.05
CA LEU A 79 1.81 2.92 16.58
C LEU A 79 2.80 3.95 15.99
N ILE A 80 3.33 4.85 16.81
CA ILE A 80 4.36 5.83 16.44
C ILE A 80 5.77 5.27 16.71
N GLN A 81 5.87 4.13 17.40
CA GLN A 81 7.16 3.52 17.68
C GLN A 81 7.62 2.73 16.45
N PHE A 82 8.53 3.34 15.69
CA PHE A 82 9.16 2.68 14.56
C PHE A 82 9.88 1.41 15.06
N ILE A 83 9.45 0.24 14.59
CA ILE A 83 10.04 -1.04 14.94
C ILE A 83 11.36 -1.14 14.18
N GLN A 84 12.47 -0.89 14.88
CA GLN A 84 13.80 -1.08 14.29
C GLN A 84 14.20 -2.55 14.36
N PRO A 85 14.96 -3.06 13.37
CA PRO A 85 15.60 -4.36 13.48
C PRO A 85 16.58 -4.37 14.67
N ALA A 86 16.83 -5.56 15.22
CA ALA A 86 17.83 -5.72 16.28
C ALA A 86 19.21 -5.22 15.81
N THR A 87 20.04 -4.73 16.72
CA THR A 87 21.40 -4.26 16.40
C THR A 87 22.19 -5.36 15.68
N GLY A 88 22.82 -5.00 14.56
CA GLY A 88 23.55 -5.96 13.71
C GLY A 88 22.67 -6.81 12.78
N LYS A 89 21.35 -6.60 12.76
CA LYS A 89 20.45 -7.15 11.75
C LYS A 89 19.99 -6.08 10.77
N GLU A 90 19.81 -6.50 9.52
CA GLU A 90 19.25 -5.69 8.45
C GLU A 90 17.93 -6.32 8.03
N LYS A 91 16.97 -5.47 7.71
CA LYS A 91 15.64 -5.85 7.26
C LYS A 91 15.36 -5.17 5.92
N PHE A 92 14.90 -5.94 4.94
CA PHE A 92 14.65 -5.45 3.59
C PHE A 92 13.18 -5.60 3.22
N TYR A 93 12.59 -4.50 2.79
CA TYR A 93 11.26 -4.48 2.20
C TYR A 93 11.41 -4.34 0.70
N VAL A 94 10.93 -5.34 -0.04
CA VAL A 94 10.98 -5.36 -1.50
C VAL A 94 9.56 -5.37 -2.02
N ASN A 95 9.20 -4.35 -2.79
CA ASN A 95 7.94 -4.32 -3.52
C ASN A 95 8.22 -4.50 -5.00
N ILE A 96 7.61 -5.50 -5.62
CA ILE A 96 7.74 -5.81 -7.04
C ILE A 96 6.37 -5.66 -7.67
N GLU A 97 6.32 -5.00 -8.82
CA GLU A 97 5.12 -4.92 -9.63
C GLU A 97 5.40 -5.43 -11.04
N ILE A 98 4.60 -6.42 -11.43
CA ILE A 98 4.50 -6.87 -12.80
C ILE A 98 3.50 -5.95 -13.49
N ILE A 99 4.01 -5.00 -14.28
CA ILE A 99 3.20 -3.92 -14.86
C ILE A 99 2.45 -4.46 -16.08
N SER A 100 3.21 -4.92 -17.08
CA SER A 100 2.67 -5.26 -18.38
C SER A 100 3.59 -6.18 -19.19
N GLY A 101 3.06 -6.75 -20.27
CA GLY A 101 3.81 -7.45 -21.30
C GLY A 101 3.61 -6.84 -22.68
N THR A 102 4.58 -7.03 -23.59
CA THR A 102 4.49 -6.66 -25.01
C THR A 102 5.05 -7.77 -25.91
N ASP A 103 4.71 -7.72 -27.20
CA ASP A 103 5.30 -8.57 -28.25
C ASP A 103 5.05 -10.08 -28.09
N PHE A 104 3.97 -10.47 -27.42
CA PHE A 104 3.56 -11.87 -27.32
C PHE A 104 2.70 -12.31 -28.50
N ASP A 105 2.90 -13.55 -28.96
CA ASP A 105 2.15 -14.14 -30.08
C ASP A 105 0.65 -14.35 -29.77
N MET A 106 0.28 -14.42 -28.49
CA MET A 106 -1.02 -14.94 -28.03
C MET A 106 -1.72 -14.01 -27.06
N ASP A 107 -3.05 -14.10 -27.04
CA ASP A 107 -3.91 -13.44 -26.08
C ASP A 107 -4.25 -14.34 -24.88
N ASN A 108 -4.80 -13.73 -23.83
CA ASN A 108 -5.21 -14.42 -22.59
C ASN A 108 -4.02 -15.09 -21.89
N ILE A 109 -2.97 -14.31 -21.67
CA ILE A 109 -1.74 -14.75 -21.00
C ILE A 109 -1.77 -14.29 -19.55
N TYR A 110 -1.33 -15.15 -18.64
CA TYR A 110 -0.99 -14.79 -17.27
C TYR A 110 0.49 -15.08 -17.02
N ILE A 111 1.04 -14.49 -15.96
CA ILE A 111 2.43 -14.70 -15.56
C ILE A 111 2.43 -15.55 -14.29
N GLU A 112 3.09 -16.69 -14.35
CA GLU A 112 3.49 -17.45 -13.16
C GLU A 112 4.90 -17.01 -12.78
N TYR A 113 5.10 -16.70 -11.51
CA TYR A 113 6.39 -16.30 -10.98
C TYR A 113 6.77 -17.17 -9.78
N GLU A 114 8.08 -17.32 -9.60
CA GLU A 114 8.72 -17.93 -8.45
C GLU A 114 9.93 -17.06 -8.09
N ILE A 115 10.04 -16.73 -6.81
CA ILE A 115 11.08 -15.89 -6.24
C ILE A 115 11.89 -16.78 -5.33
N LYS A 116 13.11 -17.08 -5.77
CA LYS A 116 14.06 -17.86 -4.98
C LYS A 116 14.80 -16.96 -4.01
N ILE A 117 14.66 -17.26 -2.73
CA ILE A 117 15.38 -16.57 -1.67
C ILE A 117 16.70 -17.33 -1.37
N PRO A 118 17.85 -16.66 -1.26
CA PRO A 118 19.10 -17.32 -0.89
C PRO A 118 18.99 -18.13 0.42
N GLU A 119 19.75 -19.21 0.58
CA GLU A 119 19.72 -20.08 1.77
C GLU A 119 20.07 -19.36 3.09
N ASN A 120 20.68 -18.18 3.01
CA ASN A 120 20.94 -17.33 4.16
C ASN A 120 19.94 -16.17 4.23
N MET A 121 18.70 -16.35 3.73
CA MET A 121 17.62 -15.36 3.69
C MET A 121 16.25 -16.02 4.03
N LYS A 122 15.41 -15.37 4.87
CA LYS A 122 14.01 -15.67 5.28
C LYS A 122 13.18 -14.68 4.53
N CYS A 123 12.01 -15.07 4.09
CA CYS A 123 11.07 -14.11 3.55
C CYS A 123 9.70 -14.42 4.11
N GLU A 124 9.07 -13.42 4.72
CA GLU A 124 7.64 -13.38 4.89
C GLU A 124 7.04 -12.77 3.63
N GLY A 125 6.19 -13.52 2.94
CA GLY A 125 5.61 -13.08 1.68
C GLY A 125 5.21 -14.23 0.77
N ILE A 126 4.57 -13.88 -0.35
CA ILE A 126 4.18 -14.84 -1.38
C ILE A 126 5.34 -14.96 -2.37
N LEU A 127 6.07 -16.07 -2.29
CA LEU A 127 7.26 -16.32 -3.12
C LEU A 127 6.92 -16.94 -4.47
N ASN A 128 5.75 -17.53 -4.61
CA ASN A 128 5.25 -18.03 -5.89
C ASN A 128 3.81 -17.61 -6.10
N GLY A 129 3.43 -17.39 -7.35
CA GLY A 129 2.07 -16.95 -7.62
C GLY A 129 1.80 -16.76 -9.09
N ARG A 130 0.56 -16.33 -9.35
CA ARG A 130 0.06 -16.09 -10.70
C ARG A 130 -0.65 -14.75 -10.74
N THR A 131 -0.44 -14.02 -11.82
CA THR A 131 -1.25 -12.85 -12.13
C THR A 131 -2.65 -13.28 -12.59
N HIS A 132 -3.56 -12.31 -12.73
CA HIS A 132 -4.76 -12.53 -13.52
C HIS A 132 -4.40 -12.73 -15.01
N VAL A 133 -5.34 -13.32 -15.76
CA VAL A 133 -5.23 -13.51 -17.20
C VAL A 133 -5.51 -12.18 -17.91
N SER A 134 -4.56 -11.73 -18.72
CA SER A 134 -4.65 -10.48 -19.46
C SER A 134 -4.76 -10.74 -20.96
N LYS A 135 -5.51 -9.88 -21.65
CA LYS A 135 -5.65 -9.87 -23.10
C LYS A 135 -4.99 -8.61 -23.64
N ALA A 136 -4.36 -8.69 -24.81
CA ALA A 136 -3.72 -7.55 -25.44
C ALA A 136 -4.75 -6.43 -25.68
N SER A 137 -4.36 -5.23 -25.29
CA SER A 137 -5.09 -4.00 -25.55
C SER A 137 -4.20 -3.08 -26.38
N GLN A 138 -4.80 -2.40 -27.36
CA GLN A 138 -4.05 -1.47 -28.20
C GLN A 138 -3.74 -0.21 -27.40
N HIS A 139 -2.45 0.13 -27.29
CA HIS A 139 -2.00 1.34 -26.63
C HIS A 139 -0.99 2.07 -27.53
N GLY A 140 -1.49 3.02 -28.33
CA GLY A 140 -0.70 3.62 -29.39
C GLY A 140 -0.44 2.63 -30.52
N ASP A 141 0.83 2.47 -30.91
CA ASP A 141 1.27 1.54 -31.96
C ASP A 141 1.53 0.12 -31.43
N ASP A 142 1.59 -0.07 -30.11
CA ASP A 142 1.95 -1.34 -29.48
C ASP A 142 0.73 -2.07 -28.89
N MET A 143 0.83 -3.40 -28.83
CA MET A 143 -0.12 -4.28 -28.14
C MET A 143 0.38 -4.55 -26.72
N LEU A 144 -0.44 -4.22 -25.72
CA LEU A 144 -0.06 -4.23 -24.31
C LEU A 144 -0.97 -5.17 -23.50
N TRP A 145 -0.36 -6.11 -22.79
CA TRP A 145 -1.02 -6.96 -21.79
C TRP A 145 -0.81 -6.32 -20.43
N THR A 146 -1.85 -5.78 -19.78
CA THR A 146 -1.72 -5.10 -18.48
C THR A 146 -2.01 -6.06 -17.33
N TYR A 147 -1.18 -6.03 -16.29
CA TYR A 147 -1.31 -6.89 -15.11
C TYR A 147 -1.45 -6.08 -13.81
N GLY A 148 -0.61 -5.08 -13.59
CA GLY A 148 -0.62 -4.28 -12.35
C GLY A 148 -0.55 -5.14 -11.08
N HIS A 149 0.18 -6.26 -11.13
CA HIS A 149 0.19 -7.26 -10.06
C HIS A 149 1.31 -6.94 -9.07
N MET A 150 0.93 -6.68 -7.81
CA MET A 150 1.84 -6.34 -6.72
C MET A 150 2.28 -7.56 -5.94
N ILE A 151 3.57 -7.62 -5.62
CA ILE A 151 4.21 -8.61 -4.77
C ILE A 151 4.97 -7.85 -3.69
N GLU A 152 4.67 -8.12 -2.43
CA GLU A 152 5.32 -7.52 -1.28
C GLU A 152 6.07 -8.61 -0.52
N LEU A 153 7.36 -8.36 -0.29
CA LEU A 153 8.28 -9.27 0.37
C LEU A 153 8.91 -8.57 1.56
N ASP A 154 8.86 -9.23 2.71
CA ASP A 154 9.59 -8.84 3.91
C ASP A 154 10.71 -9.87 4.15
N ILE A 155 11.95 -9.49 3.82
CA ILE A 155 13.08 -10.43 3.78
C ILE A 155 13.90 -10.29 5.08
N ASP A 156 13.84 -11.35 5.90
CA ASP A 156 14.70 -11.69 7.04
C ASP A 156 15.75 -12.76 6.62
N ILE A 157 16.34 -13.57 7.52
CA ILE A 157 17.33 -14.64 7.17
C ILE A 157 16.97 -16.10 7.59
N ASP A 158 16.97 -17.10 6.66
CA ASP A 158 16.62 -18.60 6.59
C ASP A 158 15.34 -19.18 5.86
N VAL A 159 15.33 -20.49 5.55
CA VAL A 159 14.93 -21.06 4.23
C VAL A 159 13.59 -21.84 4.14
N GLU A 160 13.17 -22.00 2.88
CA GLU A 160 11.91 -22.33 2.17
C GLU A 160 11.31 -23.77 2.14
N LEU A 161 10.21 -23.85 1.37
CA LEU A 161 9.19 -24.88 1.09
C LEU A 161 9.02 -25.07 -0.45
N ASP A 162 8.21 -26.05 -0.90
CA ASP A 162 7.90 -26.31 -2.32
C ASP A 162 6.45 -26.80 -2.58
N TRP A 163 5.87 -26.53 -3.78
CA TRP A 163 5.09 -27.48 -4.62
C TRP A 163 4.61 -26.91 -5.98
N TRP A 164 4.50 -27.80 -6.98
CA TRP A 164 4.11 -27.67 -8.40
C TRP A 164 2.59 -27.58 -8.77
N GLY A 165 2.31 -26.96 -9.93
CA GLY A 165 1.07 -27.08 -10.73
C GLY A 165 1.32 -26.85 -12.24
N ARG A 166 0.49 -27.41 -13.15
CA ARG A 166 0.72 -27.45 -14.62
C ARG A 166 0.03 -26.32 -15.42
N HIS A 167 0.63 -25.86 -16.52
CA HIS A 167 0.12 -24.83 -17.47
C HIS A 167 0.82 -24.85 -18.85
N ARG A 168 0.42 -23.98 -19.80
CA ARG A 168 1.10 -23.75 -21.10
C ARG A 168 2.02 -22.54 -21.02
N THR A 169 3.28 -22.68 -21.42
CA THR A 169 4.30 -21.64 -21.24
C THR A 169 4.60 -20.87 -22.53
N GLU A 170 4.41 -19.55 -22.52
CA GLU A 170 4.69 -18.68 -23.68
C GLU A 170 6.12 -18.12 -23.70
N GLY A 171 6.81 -18.10 -22.57
CA GLY A 171 8.22 -17.72 -22.46
C GLY A 171 8.71 -17.74 -21.02
N TYR A 172 10.03 -17.83 -20.87
CA TYR A 172 10.74 -17.75 -19.59
C TYR A 172 11.61 -16.50 -19.57
N CYS A 173 11.73 -15.89 -18.40
CA CYS A 173 12.68 -14.82 -18.13
C CYS A 173 13.20 -14.94 -16.70
N TYR A 174 14.36 -14.34 -16.44
CA TYR A 174 15.01 -14.34 -15.14
C TYR A 174 15.49 -12.92 -14.82
N LEU A 175 15.35 -12.51 -13.56
CA LEU A 175 15.82 -11.22 -13.05
C LEU A 175 16.55 -11.43 -11.72
N PRO A 176 17.87 -11.19 -11.66
CA PRO A 176 18.57 -11.10 -10.40
C PRO A 176 18.27 -9.75 -9.73
N ILE A 177 17.72 -9.77 -8.51
CA ILE A 177 17.47 -8.56 -7.72
C ILE A 177 18.61 -8.38 -6.72
N SER A 178 19.30 -7.23 -6.80
CA SER A 178 20.30 -6.84 -5.81
C SER A 178 19.62 -6.04 -4.69
N LEU A 179 19.87 -6.36 -3.42
CA LEU A 179 19.30 -5.67 -2.26
C LEU A 179 19.92 -4.27 -1.99
N ILE A 180 20.03 -3.47 -3.05
CA ILE A 180 20.49 -2.08 -2.98
C ILE A 180 19.24 -1.19 -2.87
N PRO A 181 19.13 -0.33 -1.83
CA PRO A 181 17.98 0.54 -1.68
C PRO A 181 17.79 1.46 -2.87
N GLY A 182 16.55 1.58 -3.35
CA GLY A 182 16.25 2.38 -4.52
C GLY A 182 14.93 1.99 -5.18
N TYR A 183 14.70 2.59 -6.33
CA TYR A 183 13.56 2.32 -7.20
C TYR A 183 14.06 2.04 -8.61
N TYR A 184 13.56 0.95 -9.20
CA TYR A 184 14.08 0.36 -10.41
C TYR A 184 12.95 0.04 -11.38
N LYS A 185 13.27 0.11 -12.68
CA LYS A 185 12.39 -0.30 -13.78
C LYS A 185 13.19 -1.18 -14.71
N GLU A 186 12.66 -2.36 -15.03
CA GLU A 186 13.34 -3.34 -15.85
C GLU A 186 12.42 -3.87 -16.95
N VAL A 187 13.01 -4.17 -18.10
CA VAL A 187 12.34 -4.84 -19.21
C VAL A 187 13.01 -6.18 -19.43
N LEU A 188 12.32 -7.25 -19.06
CA LEU A 188 12.82 -8.61 -19.20
C LEU A 188 12.41 -9.18 -20.55
N ARG A 189 13.41 -9.66 -21.31
CA ARG A 189 13.16 -10.40 -22.54
C ARG A 189 12.79 -11.83 -22.22
N CYS A 190 11.62 -12.25 -22.68
CA CYS A 190 11.18 -13.63 -22.57
C CYS A 190 11.73 -14.44 -23.75
N SER A 191 12.16 -15.66 -23.45
CA SER A 191 12.57 -16.62 -24.45
C SER A 191 12.03 -18.00 -24.12
N ARG A 192 11.82 -18.82 -25.14
CA ARG A 192 11.43 -20.21 -24.96
C ARG A 192 12.33 -21.15 -25.76
N PRO A 193 12.47 -22.40 -25.32
CA PRO A 193 13.12 -23.42 -26.11
C PRO A 193 12.24 -23.79 -27.31
N GLU A 194 12.84 -23.87 -28.49
CA GLU A 194 12.22 -24.27 -29.75
C GLU A 194 12.97 -25.48 -30.31
N GLU A 195 12.24 -26.54 -30.60
CA GLU A 195 12.82 -27.75 -31.18
C GLU A 195 13.36 -27.47 -32.59
N ILE A 196 14.41 -28.22 -32.98
CA ILE A 196 15.05 -28.08 -34.29
C ILE A 196 14.04 -28.28 -35.45
N ASN A 197 13.08 -29.21 -35.30
CA ASN A 197 12.03 -29.44 -36.29
C ASN A 197 10.85 -28.48 -36.10
N LYS A 198 10.95 -27.30 -36.73
CA LYS A 198 9.96 -26.23 -36.62
C LYS A 198 8.54 -26.63 -37.04
N VAL A 199 8.37 -27.51 -38.03
CA VAL A 199 7.03 -27.91 -38.52
C VAL A 199 6.27 -28.70 -37.45
N GLU A 200 6.97 -29.68 -36.88
CA GLU A 200 6.42 -30.53 -35.82
C GLU A 200 6.23 -29.76 -34.52
N ALA A 201 7.19 -28.89 -34.18
CA ALA A 201 7.13 -28.00 -33.03
C ALA A 201 5.93 -27.05 -33.10
N ASN A 202 5.67 -26.44 -34.26
CA ASN A 202 4.54 -25.54 -34.46
C ASN A 202 3.20 -26.28 -34.35
N THR A 203 3.13 -27.50 -34.89
CA THR A 203 1.93 -28.34 -34.81
C THR A 203 1.66 -28.75 -33.36
N ARG A 204 2.66 -29.24 -32.63
CA ARG A 204 2.55 -29.52 -31.18
C ARG A 204 2.16 -28.29 -30.38
N ARG A 205 2.78 -27.14 -30.66
CA ARG A 205 2.45 -25.89 -29.98
C ARG A 205 0.99 -25.49 -30.22
N PHE A 206 0.48 -25.67 -31.44
CA PHE A 206 -0.92 -25.40 -31.74
C PHE A 206 -1.88 -26.32 -30.95
N PHE A 207 -1.61 -27.63 -30.91
CA PHE A 207 -2.55 -28.61 -30.35
C PHE A 207 -2.40 -28.90 -28.84
N VAL A 208 -1.18 -28.91 -28.31
CA VAL A 208 -0.90 -29.36 -26.93
C VAL A 208 -0.14 -28.32 -26.08
N GLY A 209 0.12 -27.13 -26.62
CA GLY A 209 0.77 -26.04 -25.88
C GLY A 209 2.30 -26.06 -25.90
N GLY A 210 2.91 -26.95 -26.67
CA GLY A 210 4.36 -27.07 -26.81
C GLY A 210 4.97 -28.08 -25.84
N CYS A 211 6.27 -28.31 -25.97
CA CYS A 211 7.01 -29.24 -25.13
C CYS A 211 7.72 -28.51 -23.99
N HIS A 212 7.68 -29.08 -22.78
CA HIS A 212 8.48 -28.64 -21.65
C HIS A 212 9.91 -29.15 -21.84
N LEU A 213 10.70 -28.43 -22.63
CA LEU A 213 12.07 -28.83 -23.00
C LEU A 213 13.11 -28.46 -21.95
N ILE A 214 12.78 -27.51 -21.05
CA ILE A 214 13.59 -27.16 -19.89
C ILE A 214 13.10 -27.98 -18.71
N ASN A 215 13.91 -28.93 -18.28
CA ASN A 215 13.61 -29.77 -17.11
C ASN A 215 13.86 -29.02 -15.79
N ASP A 216 14.88 -28.16 -15.78
CA ASP A 216 15.32 -27.41 -14.62
C ASP A 216 15.44 -25.92 -14.98
N LEU A 217 14.59 -25.11 -14.35
CA LEU A 217 14.55 -23.65 -14.55
C LEU A 217 15.80 -22.94 -13.99
N GLU A 218 16.64 -23.60 -13.19
CA GLU A 218 17.93 -23.04 -12.76
C GLU A 218 18.86 -22.73 -13.93
N VAL A 219 18.67 -23.36 -15.09
CA VAL A 219 19.41 -23.02 -16.31
C VAL A 219 19.27 -21.55 -16.71
N LEU A 220 18.16 -20.89 -16.33
CA LEU A 220 17.91 -19.48 -16.63
C LEU A 220 18.80 -18.54 -15.81
N SER A 221 19.20 -18.94 -14.60
CA SER A 221 20.09 -18.16 -13.73
C SER A 221 21.56 -18.57 -13.87
N LYS A 222 21.81 -19.87 -14.12
CA LYS A 222 23.13 -20.47 -14.29
C LYS A 222 23.15 -21.27 -15.59
N PRO A 223 23.48 -20.64 -16.73
CA PRO A 223 23.50 -21.34 -18.02
C PRO A 223 24.60 -22.40 -18.02
N GLN A 224 24.22 -23.66 -17.86
CA GLN A 224 25.10 -24.80 -18.07
C GLN A 224 25.00 -25.27 -19.53
N LEU A 225 26.09 -25.86 -20.04
CA LEU A 225 26.06 -26.59 -21.31
C LEU A 225 25.16 -27.83 -21.15
N GLN A 226 23.85 -27.65 -21.33
CA GLN A 226 22.97 -28.77 -21.59
C GLN A 226 23.19 -29.21 -23.04
N ASN A 227 23.41 -30.51 -23.26
CA ASN A 227 23.31 -31.11 -24.59
C ASN A 227 21.84 -31.07 -25.02
N ALA A 228 21.39 -29.91 -25.49
CA ALA A 228 20.01 -29.62 -25.81
C ALA A 228 19.78 -29.71 -27.32
N ASN A 229 18.80 -30.51 -27.75
CA ASN A 229 18.34 -30.58 -29.14
C ASN A 229 17.35 -29.45 -29.49
N PHE A 230 17.54 -28.26 -28.91
CA PHE A 230 16.66 -27.11 -29.09
C PHE A 230 17.44 -25.80 -29.04
N THR A 231 16.87 -24.75 -29.63
CA THR A 231 17.41 -23.39 -29.64
C THR A 231 16.49 -22.44 -28.89
N TYR A 232 16.99 -21.32 -28.38
CA TYR A 232 16.13 -20.30 -27.77
C TYR A 232 15.61 -19.31 -28.81
N THR A 233 14.31 -19.04 -28.75
CA THR A 233 13.64 -18.02 -29.56
C THR A 233 13.02 -16.99 -28.63
N ALA A 234 13.17 -15.70 -28.95
CA ALA A 234 12.55 -14.60 -28.19
C ALA A 234 11.03 -14.58 -28.43
N THR A 235 10.23 -14.34 -27.39
CA THR A 235 8.76 -14.52 -27.45
C THR A 235 7.93 -13.36 -26.92
N GLY A 236 8.56 -12.37 -26.29
CA GLY A 236 7.89 -11.20 -25.74
C GLY A 236 8.74 -10.49 -24.70
N ASN A 237 8.22 -9.41 -24.14
CA ASN A 237 8.88 -8.61 -23.11
C ASN A 237 7.97 -8.42 -21.91
N LEU A 238 8.52 -8.45 -20.70
CA LEU A 238 7.83 -8.10 -19.46
C LEU A 238 8.39 -6.83 -18.87
N HIS A 239 7.51 -5.94 -18.47
CA HIS A 239 7.83 -4.66 -17.84
C HIS A 239 7.56 -4.76 -16.36
N LEU A 240 8.61 -4.57 -15.56
CA LEU A 240 8.53 -4.61 -14.10
C LEU A 240 9.03 -3.30 -13.51
N ARG A 241 8.49 -2.97 -12.33
CA ARG A 241 9.10 -2.01 -11.43
C ARG A 241 9.28 -2.64 -10.08
N TYR A 242 10.34 -2.25 -9.37
CA TYR A 242 10.50 -2.67 -7.99
C TYR A 242 11.18 -1.59 -7.16
N GLY A 243 10.87 -1.58 -5.87
CA GLY A 243 11.50 -0.73 -4.87
C GLY A 243 12.10 -1.57 -3.77
N ILE A 244 13.18 -1.06 -3.19
CA ILE A 244 13.90 -1.71 -2.10
C ILE A 244 14.11 -0.68 -1.01
N ILE A 245 13.62 -0.99 0.17
CA ILE A 245 13.83 -0.20 1.38
C ILE A 245 14.64 -1.06 2.34
N LYS A 246 15.75 -0.51 2.83
CA LYS A 246 16.59 -1.15 3.84
C LYS A 246 16.39 -0.45 5.17
N GLN A 247 16.17 -1.25 6.20
CA GLN A 247 16.26 -0.82 7.59
C GLN A 247 17.43 -1.53 8.24
N ALA A 248 18.24 -0.80 8.98
CA ALA A 248 19.33 -1.36 9.77
C ALA A 248 19.45 -0.56 11.06
N ASN A 249 19.86 -1.25 12.12
CA ASN A 249 20.19 -0.62 13.39
C ASN A 249 21.70 -0.65 13.54
N SER A 250 22.36 0.37 12.98
CA SER A 250 23.77 0.63 13.23
C SER A 250 23.93 1.37 14.56
N PRO A 251 24.79 0.92 15.48
CA PRO A 251 25.26 1.81 16.53
C PRO A 251 25.93 3.00 15.82
N ASP A 252 25.52 4.23 16.14
CA ASP A 252 25.94 5.48 15.49
C ASP A 252 27.25 5.34 14.70
N THR A 253 27.15 5.35 13.38
CA THR A 253 28.28 5.76 12.58
C THR A 253 28.44 7.23 12.92
N ASP A 254 29.40 7.56 13.80
CA ASP A 254 29.99 8.89 13.86
C ASP A 254 30.45 9.21 12.44
N LEU A 255 29.57 9.83 11.65
CA LEU A 255 29.88 10.38 10.36
C LEU A 255 30.88 11.49 10.62
N ALA A 256 32.16 11.14 10.57
CA ALA A 256 33.26 12.08 10.49
C ALA A 256 33.00 13.00 9.30
N GLY A 257 32.36 14.15 9.55
CA GLY A 257 32.01 15.11 8.51
C GLY A 257 30.81 16.02 8.77
N VAL A 258 29.94 15.75 9.76
CA VAL A 258 28.86 16.71 10.11
C VAL A 258 29.27 17.50 11.35
N PRO A 259 29.40 18.84 11.30
CA PRO A 259 29.71 19.62 12.48
C PRO A 259 28.63 19.38 13.54
N SER A 260 29.08 19.01 14.74
CA SER A 260 28.25 18.83 15.93
C SER A 260 27.35 20.04 16.11
N GLY A 261 26.04 19.87 15.88
CA GLY A 261 25.09 20.96 16.08
C GLY A 261 23.83 20.96 15.23
N VAL A 262 23.65 20.06 14.25
CA VAL A 262 22.35 19.94 13.58
C VAL A 262 21.43 19.10 14.48
N PRO A 263 20.40 19.70 15.10
CA PRO A 263 19.51 18.95 15.96
C PRO A 263 18.71 17.96 15.09
N THR A 264 18.57 16.73 15.56
CA THR A 264 17.65 15.76 14.98
C THR A 264 16.26 16.38 14.84
N SER A 265 15.47 15.93 13.86
CA SER A 265 14.11 16.47 13.61
C SER A 265 13.25 16.50 14.89
N SER A 266 13.47 15.57 15.81
CA SER A 266 12.84 15.55 17.13
C SER A 266 13.27 16.72 18.03
N VAL A 267 14.56 17.10 18.04
CA VAL A 267 15.06 18.24 18.81
C VAL A 267 14.65 19.58 18.18
N LEU A 268 14.58 19.65 16.84
CA LEU A 268 14.01 20.82 16.13
C LEU A 268 12.52 20.99 16.44
N LEU A 269 11.74 19.90 16.45
CA LEU A 269 10.32 19.93 16.81
C LEU A 269 10.11 20.33 18.27
N GLN A 270 10.91 19.80 19.20
CA GLN A 270 10.88 20.22 20.60
C GLN A 270 11.24 21.70 20.79
N GLY A 271 12.23 22.19 20.04
CA GLY A 271 12.60 23.61 20.03
C GLY A 271 11.48 24.50 19.49
N ALA A 272 10.85 24.09 18.38
CA ALA A 272 9.72 24.82 17.81
C ALA A 272 8.51 24.85 18.77
N GLU A 273 8.20 23.74 19.42
CA GLU A 273 7.14 23.67 20.44
C GLU A 273 7.44 24.57 21.65
N ALA A 274 8.70 24.61 22.11
CA ALA A 274 9.11 25.48 23.21
C ALA A 274 8.96 26.97 22.85
N VAL A 275 9.36 27.36 21.63
CA VAL A 275 9.24 28.73 21.12
C VAL A 275 7.78 29.14 20.97
N LEU A 276 6.92 28.26 20.43
CA LEU A 276 5.48 28.52 20.33
C LEU A 276 4.82 28.68 21.70
N ARG A 277 5.29 27.93 22.70
CA ARG A 277 4.81 28.02 24.08
C ARG A 277 5.23 29.34 24.74
N GLU A 278 6.48 29.77 24.56
CA GLU A 278 6.92 31.09 25.04
C GLU A 278 6.20 32.23 24.33
N TYR A 279 5.99 32.13 23.02
CA TYR A 279 5.26 33.14 22.26
C TYR A 279 3.81 33.27 22.72
N SER A 280 3.12 32.15 22.96
CA SER A 280 1.75 32.17 23.49
C SER A 280 1.68 32.77 24.90
N HIS A 281 2.64 32.44 25.78
CA HIS A 281 2.71 33.02 27.12
C HIS A 281 3.01 34.53 27.08
N ALA A 282 3.92 34.96 26.21
CA ALA A 282 4.24 36.38 26.00
C ALA A 282 3.03 37.15 25.47
N ARG A 283 2.28 36.57 24.52
CA ARG A 283 1.05 37.16 23.97
C ARG A 283 -0.04 37.28 25.03
N ALA A 284 -0.28 36.25 25.83
CA ALA A 284 -1.25 36.29 26.93
C ALA A 284 -0.89 37.37 27.98
N LYS A 285 0.41 37.55 28.26
CA LYS A 285 0.90 38.60 29.16
C LYS A 285 0.71 40.00 28.57
N LEU A 286 0.93 40.17 27.26
CA LEU A 286 0.67 41.41 26.55
C LEU A 286 -0.82 41.76 26.57
N ASP A 287 -1.70 40.81 26.26
CA ASP A 287 -3.15 41.00 26.28
C ASP A 287 -3.68 41.33 27.69
N ALA A 288 -3.08 40.76 28.73
CA ALA A 288 -3.38 41.12 30.12
C ALA A 288 -2.93 42.55 30.46
N ALA A 289 -1.77 42.99 29.95
CA ALA A 289 -1.25 44.33 30.19
C ALA A 289 -2.05 45.41 29.44
N THR A 290 -2.50 45.13 28.22
CA THR A 290 -3.33 46.08 27.43
C THR A 290 -4.76 46.20 27.94
N LYS A 291 -5.31 45.19 28.61
CA LYS A 291 -6.62 45.30 29.29
C LYS A 291 -6.66 46.37 30.38
N HIS A 292 -5.53 46.67 31.03
CA HIS A 292 -5.45 47.74 32.04
C HIS A 292 -5.34 49.15 31.45
N ILE A 293 -5.06 49.29 30.15
CA ILE A 293 -4.87 50.58 29.48
C ILE A 293 -6.19 51.11 28.90
N VAL A 294 -7.16 50.24 28.60
CA VAL A 294 -8.45 50.63 27.99
C VAL A 294 -9.53 51.01 29.02
N CYS A 295 -9.35 50.71 30.31
CA CYS A 295 -10.27 51.14 31.37
C CYS A 295 -9.89 52.48 32.04
N GLY A 296 -8.92 53.22 31.48
CA GLY A 296 -8.37 54.46 32.05
C GLY A 296 -8.54 55.70 31.16
N SER A 297 -9.62 55.78 30.38
CA SER A 297 -10.00 56.97 29.60
C SER A 297 -11.51 57.16 29.63
#